data_AF-A0A9E8AG27-F1
#
_entry.id   AF-A0A9E8AG27-F1
#
_cell.length_a   1.000
_cell.length_b   1.000
_cell.length_c   1.000
_cell.angle_alpha   90.00
_cell.angle_beta   90.00
_cell.angle_gamma   90.00
#
_symmetry.space_group_name_H-M   'P 1'
#
loop_
_entity.id
_entity.type
_entity.pdbx_description
1 polymer ?
#
loop_
_entity_poly.entity_id
_entity_poly.type
_entity_poly.pdbx_seq_one_letter_code
_entity_poly.pdbx_strand_id
1 'polypeptide(L)'
;MIVSQALSPASIGVFYLNENMANVWQVIVVALMFFCTLLKRSLKQIQRCLCFKTSLNWVQFRQADSDAVEENSDNLQADVWRTNQEYRTYRHQSNGTMVMVQTSTHTFHVDLEKLADCSEYFRALSHSCMRETSEQLVHLDHVPSPVFHNLLQFCFLQRFCISEDLLGEHLRVSTYLLASGFTNRLLIALSQALTEHTCLGYLQLAEELCSEELQETVLTYLSKYLLERSHLCQGLDPHLKAKLLRLRSKGAPHLCCLRKENLTSRNDPETDAARKLFRLEEDQDYGKWSSLTDLPFCADKWCFTTAVLYNYLYLIGGYRHRVKRGYEFKMASFRYNPFTNQWVSTAPLIKHRRHFSTAVCEGRIFAVGGWYLDSLVTPDSSTGVYTAVERYDPWKDTWEFVSSLPLTDFQFSLSLSHDSPLTTSLGHCLYVLGNIQRTGEKLVLRYDTRQDCWCELLPTLTRTSADLPILNFLGAANSQLLVIGGNNSETMVTSFCVNSQKWGRIRAMERTTLIGQGTILHNEVYMSGMKDNSVVKLNLHSLSICPLPSLPVTTCYESVFHLYF
;
A
#
# COMPACT_ATOMS: atom_id res chain seq x y z
N MET A 1 8.78 -59.20 -25.56
CA MET A 1 9.70 -59.48 -26.68
C MET A 1 8.87 -59.64 -27.94
N ILE A 2 9.10 -58.77 -28.94
CA ILE A 2 8.93 -58.98 -30.41
C ILE A 2 7.46 -59.07 -30.90
N VAL A 3 6.86 -58.01 -31.47
CA VAL A 3 6.87 -57.54 -32.90
C VAL A 3 6.19 -58.59 -33.80
N SER A 4 5.24 -58.36 -34.73
CA SER A 4 4.74 -57.24 -35.55
C SER A 4 3.45 -57.71 -36.24
N GLN A 5 2.54 -56.83 -36.63
CA GLN A 5 1.92 -56.95 -37.97
C GLN A 5 1.35 -55.62 -38.45
N ALA A 6 1.69 -55.33 -39.71
CA ALA A 6 1.41 -54.11 -40.44
C ALA A 6 -0.01 -54.08 -41.02
N LEU A 7 -0.59 -52.88 -41.14
CA LEU A 7 -1.69 -52.59 -42.05
C LEU A 7 -1.51 -51.18 -42.63
N SER A 8 -1.61 -51.11 -43.96
CA SER A 8 -1.80 -49.93 -44.80
C SER A 8 -2.87 -50.29 -45.85
N PRO A 9 -3.36 -49.37 -46.68
CA PRO A 9 -3.87 -48.03 -46.38
C PRO A 9 -5.33 -47.88 -46.85
N ALA A 10 -6.09 -46.94 -46.28
CA ALA A 10 -7.40 -46.55 -46.80
C ALA A 10 -7.50 -45.02 -46.92
N SER A 11 -8.04 -44.59 -48.06
CA SER A 11 -8.78 -43.34 -48.27
C SER A 11 -7.98 -42.05 -48.48
N ILE A 12 -7.59 -41.80 -49.73
CA ILE A 12 -7.25 -40.46 -50.23
C ILE A 12 -8.57 -39.71 -50.47
N GLY A 13 -8.95 -38.83 -49.54
CA GLY A 13 -9.93 -37.77 -49.73
C GLY A 13 -9.18 -36.45 -49.86
N VAL A 14 -9.06 -35.96 -51.09
CA VAL A 14 -8.46 -34.64 -51.40
C VAL A 14 -9.42 -33.55 -50.94
N PHE A 15 -9.09 -32.88 -49.84
CA PHE A 15 -9.73 -31.61 -49.47
C PHE A 15 -8.92 -30.44 -50.04
N TYR A 16 -9.55 -29.70 -50.95
CA TYR A 16 -9.11 -28.39 -51.41
C TYR A 16 -8.97 -27.44 -50.21
N LEU A 17 -7.73 -27.11 -49.85
CA LEU A 17 -7.44 -26.03 -48.91
C LEU A 17 -7.44 -24.70 -49.68
N ASN A 18 -8.45 -23.90 -49.36
CA ASN A 18 -8.73 -22.56 -49.84
C ASN A 18 -7.46 -21.67 -49.80
N GLU A 19 -7.05 -21.08 -50.94
CA GLU A 19 -5.87 -20.20 -51.05
C GLU A 19 -5.89 -19.01 -50.07
N ASN A 20 -7.07 -18.60 -49.60
CA ASN A 20 -7.21 -17.55 -48.59
C ASN A 20 -6.70 -17.95 -47.19
N MET A 21 -6.72 -19.24 -46.83
CA MET A 21 -6.20 -19.70 -45.53
C MET A 21 -4.67 -19.76 -45.51
N ALA A 22 -4.03 -20.03 -46.64
CA ALA A 22 -2.57 -20.02 -46.76
C ALA A 22 -2.00 -18.60 -46.59
N ASN A 23 -2.68 -17.58 -47.16
CA ASN A 23 -2.30 -16.18 -47.00
C ASN A 23 -2.50 -15.68 -45.57
N VAL A 24 -3.59 -16.09 -44.90
CA VAL A 24 -3.81 -15.74 -43.47
C VAL A 24 -2.76 -16.39 -42.57
N TRP A 25 -2.39 -17.65 -42.82
CA TRP A 25 -1.32 -18.31 -42.08
C TRP A 25 0.06 -17.67 -42.32
N GLN A 26 0.38 -17.23 -43.55
CA GLN A 26 1.61 -16.48 -43.82
C GLN A 26 1.65 -15.14 -43.06
N VAL A 27 0.55 -14.39 -43.05
CA VAL A 27 0.48 -13.12 -42.31
C VAL A 27 0.62 -13.34 -40.79
N ILE A 28 -0.01 -14.39 -40.24
CA ILE A 28 0.13 -14.74 -38.82
C ILE A 28 1.56 -15.16 -38.48
N VAL A 29 2.22 -15.94 -39.33
CA VAL A 29 3.63 -16.36 -39.12
C VAL A 29 4.58 -15.18 -39.20
N VAL A 30 4.38 -14.25 -40.14
CA VAL A 30 5.19 -13.03 -40.24
C VAL A 30 4.96 -12.12 -39.03
N ALA A 31 3.71 -11.97 -38.56
CA ALA A 31 3.40 -11.21 -37.36
C ALA A 31 4.01 -11.84 -36.10
N LEU A 32 3.97 -13.18 -35.97
CA LEU A 32 4.62 -13.91 -34.87
C LEU A 32 6.14 -13.79 -34.92
N MET A 33 6.75 -13.83 -36.10
CA MET A 33 8.19 -13.59 -36.27
C MET A 33 8.57 -12.15 -35.92
N PHE A 34 7.74 -11.16 -36.27
CA PHE A 34 7.93 -9.77 -35.90
C PHE A 34 7.76 -9.56 -34.38
N PHE A 35 6.77 -10.19 -33.77
CA PHE A 35 6.56 -10.15 -32.33
C PHE A 35 7.69 -10.85 -31.57
N CYS A 36 8.17 -12.00 -32.06
CA CYS A 36 9.32 -12.71 -31.50
C CYS A 36 10.63 -11.93 -31.63
N THR A 37 10.80 -11.15 -32.70
CA THR A 37 11.98 -10.28 -32.87
C THR A 37 11.91 -9.03 -32.00
N LEU A 38 10.71 -8.46 -31.80
CA LEU A 38 10.46 -7.42 -30.80
C LEU A 38 10.65 -7.93 -29.36
N LEU A 39 10.18 -9.14 -29.06
CA LEU A 39 10.39 -9.79 -27.76
C LEU A 39 11.88 -10.09 -27.54
N LYS A 40 12.61 -10.56 -28.57
CA LYS A 40 14.06 -10.76 -28.50
C LYS A 40 14.84 -9.46 -28.36
N ARG A 41 14.37 -8.36 -28.97
CA ARG A 41 14.98 -7.03 -28.82
C ARG A 41 14.75 -6.45 -27.43
N SER A 42 13.52 -6.53 -26.91
CA SER A 42 13.19 -6.11 -25.54
C SER A 42 13.86 -7.01 -24.49
N LEU A 43 13.92 -8.32 -24.68
CA LEU A 43 14.70 -9.24 -23.83
C LEU A 43 16.20 -8.93 -23.89
N LYS A 44 16.78 -8.61 -25.06
CA LYS A 44 18.18 -8.15 -25.15
C LYS A 44 18.40 -6.80 -24.46
N GLN A 45 17.40 -5.92 -24.44
CA GLN A 45 17.45 -4.62 -23.78
C GLN A 45 17.35 -4.78 -22.25
N ILE A 46 16.46 -5.67 -21.78
CA ILE A 46 16.33 -6.09 -20.38
C ILE A 46 17.58 -6.84 -19.92
N GLN A 47 18.15 -7.72 -20.75
CA GLN A 47 19.38 -8.47 -20.47
C GLN A 47 20.63 -7.58 -20.50
N ARG A 48 20.61 -6.46 -21.23
CA ARG A 48 21.61 -5.37 -21.13
C ARG A 48 21.44 -4.53 -19.87
N CYS A 49 20.21 -4.26 -19.43
CA CYS A 49 19.94 -3.59 -18.14
C CYS A 49 20.27 -4.47 -16.93
N LEU A 50 20.12 -5.80 -17.04
CA LEU A 50 20.40 -6.76 -15.96
C LEU A 50 21.87 -7.21 -15.88
N CYS A 51 22.71 -6.86 -16.87
CA CYS A 51 24.15 -7.19 -16.86
C CYS A 51 25.02 -6.14 -16.16
N PHE A 52 24.48 -5.37 -15.21
CA PHE A 52 25.27 -4.75 -14.15
C PHE A 52 25.36 -5.72 -12.96
N LYS A 53 26.19 -6.76 -13.08
CA LYS A 53 26.78 -7.38 -11.88
C LYS A 53 27.86 -6.44 -11.38
N THR A 54 27.51 -5.53 -10.47
CA THR A 54 28.50 -4.92 -9.58
C THR A 54 28.30 -5.49 -8.20
N SER A 55 29.35 -6.15 -7.72
CA SER A 55 29.57 -6.51 -6.33
C SER A 55 29.24 -5.32 -5.43
N LEU A 56 28.43 -5.57 -4.39
CA LEU A 56 28.29 -4.66 -3.26
C LEU A 56 29.65 -4.50 -2.58
N ASN A 57 30.40 -3.46 -2.94
CA ASN A 57 31.39 -2.91 -2.05
C ASN A 57 30.70 -1.80 -1.25
N TRP A 58 30.43 -2.14 0.00
CA TRP A 58 30.01 -1.24 1.05
C TRP A 58 31.00 -0.09 1.18
N VAL A 59 30.52 1.15 1.12
CA VAL A 59 31.24 2.28 1.68
C VAL A 59 30.49 2.68 2.94
N GLN A 60 31.18 2.56 4.07
CA GLN A 60 30.69 2.96 5.38
C GLN A 60 30.43 4.46 5.41
N PHE A 61 29.25 4.83 5.93
CA PHE A 61 28.92 6.18 6.36
C PHE A 61 29.81 6.57 7.54
N ARG A 62 30.53 7.69 7.44
CA ARG A 62 31.05 8.38 8.63
C ARG A 62 29.99 9.35 9.13
N GLN A 63 29.41 8.98 10.26
CA GLN A 63 28.61 9.86 11.10
C GLN A 63 29.58 10.88 11.73
N ALA A 64 29.38 12.16 11.49
CA ALA A 64 30.20 13.22 12.06
C ALA A 64 29.79 13.45 13.52
N ASP A 65 30.47 12.77 14.44
CA ASP A 65 30.53 13.21 15.84
C ASP A 65 31.77 14.09 16.03
N SER A 66 31.54 15.19 16.74
CA SER A 66 32.50 16.19 17.19
C SER A 66 33.64 15.57 17.98
N ASP A 67 34.86 15.64 17.46
CA ASP A 67 36.03 16.23 18.13
C ASP A 67 37.33 15.89 17.38
N ALA A 68 38.26 16.84 17.45
CA ALA A 68 39.67 16.77 17.06
C ALA A 68 40.04 16.93 15.57
N VAL A 69 40.88 17.96 15.39
CA VAL A 69 41.62 18.39 14.20
C VAL A 69 42.46 17.26 13.62
N GLU A 70 42.08 16.76 12.45
CA GLU A 70 42.98 16.16 11.46
C GLU A 70 42.46 16.50 10.05
N GLU A 71 43.14 17.43 9.38
CA GLU A 71 42.92 17.77 7.97
C GLU A 71 43.24 16.53 7.10
N ASN A 72 42.18 15.85 6.64
CA ASN A 72 42.28 14.63 5.83
C ASN A 72 42.84 14.91 4.43
N SER A 73 43.93 14.24 4.09
CA SER A 73 44.66 14.26 2.82
C SER A 73 43.92 13.70 1.60
N ASP A 74 42.71 13.14 1.76
CA ASP A 74 41.93 12.56 0.66
C ASP A 74 41.14 13.61 -0.16
N ASN A 75 40.84 14.78 0.41
CA ASN A 75 40.14 15.86 -0.31
C ASN A 75 41.04 16.60 -1.31
N LEU A 76 42.37 16.55 -1.14
CA LEU A 76 43.33 17.20 -2.04
C LEU A 76 43.42 16.52 -3.42
N GLN A 77 43.03 15.24 -3.52
CA GLN A 77 43.07 14.48 -4.79
C GLN A 77 41.78 14.62 -5.61
N ALA A 78 40.64 14.96 -4.99
CA ALA A 78 39.33 15.02 -5.63
C ALA A 78 39.19 16.19 -6.63
N ASP A 79 39.97 17.26 -6.48
CA ASP A 79 39.87 18.49 -7.28
C ASP A 79 41.05 18.71 -8.24
N VAL A 80 41.95 17.74 -8.40
CA VAL A 80 43.12 17.84 -9.28
C VAL A 80 42.74 18.13 -10.75
N TRP A 81 41.53 17.71 -11.16
CA TRP A 81 40.99 17.99 -12.49
C TRP A 81 40.69 19.48 -12.73
N ARG A 82 40.51 20.28 -11.67
CA ARG A 82 40.32 21.74 -11.77
C ARG A 82 41.61 22.43 -12.18
N THR A 83 42.75 21.98 -11.66
CA THR A 83 44.05 22.61 -11.92
C THR A 83 44.81 21.97 -13.08
N ASN A 84 44.62 20.67 -13.32
CA ASN A 84 45.37 19.93 -14.35
C ASN A 84 44.47 19.55 -15.54
N GLN A 85 44.90 19.92 -16.75
CA GLN A 85 44.18 19.65 -18.01
C GLN A 85 44.21 18.16 -18.41
N GLU A 86 45.22 17.40 -18.01
CA GLU A 86 45.31 15.97 -18.33
C GLU A 86 44.14 15.17 -17.75
N TYR A 87 43.69 15.54 -16.54
CA TYR A 87 42.56 14.93 -15.85
C TYR A 87 41.18 15.35 -16.41
N ARG A 88 41.16 16.19 -17.45
CA ARG A 88 39.95 16.58 -18.20
C ARG A 88 39.83 15.86 -19.56
N THR A 89 40.65 14.83 -19.77
CA THR A 89 40.63 14.01 -20.99
C THR A 89 40.04 12.63 -20.70
N TYR A 90 38.93 12.30 -21.36
CA TYR A 90 38.19 11.05 -21.21
C TYR A 90 38.14 10.32 -22.54
N ARG A 91 38.90 9.21 -22.64
CA ARG A 91 39.03 8.42 -23.87
C ARG A 91 38.61 6.97 -23.62
N HIS A 92 37.78 6.41 -24.49
CA HIS A 92 37.35 5.01 -24.40
C HIS A 92 38.10 4.12 -25.39
N GLN A 93 38.35 4.60 -26.61
CA GLN A 93 39.17 3.89 -27.61
C GLN A 93 40.27 4.80 -28.20
N SER A 94 41.40 4.22 -28.62
CA SER A 94 42.53 4.99 -29.16
C SER A 94 42.21 5.74 -30.47
N ASN A 95 41.21 5.28 -31.23
CA ASN A 95 40.76 5.88 -32.50
C ASN A 95 39.39 6.60 -32.40
N GLY A 96 38.84 6.78 -31.20
CA GLY A 96 37.55 7.45 -31.01
C GLY A 96 37.58 8.92 -31.43
N THR A 97 36.47 9.42 -31.96
CA THR A 97 36.32 10.84 -32.33
C THR A 97 36.30 11.69 -31.06
N MET A 98 37.34 12.49 -30.86
CA MET A 98 37.43 13.39 -29.71
C MET A 98 36.71 14.70 -30.00
N VAL A 99 35.92 15.16 -29.04
CA VAL A 99 35.24 16.44 -29.05
C VAL A 99 35.61 17.23 -27.80
N MET A 100 35.78 18.53 -27.96
CA MET A 100 35.95 19.48 -26.86
C MET A 100 34.57 19.91 -26.38
N VAL A 101 34.28 19.76 -25.10
CA VAL A 101 33.06 20.27 -24.48
C VAL A 101 33.46 21.39 -23.53
N GLN A 102 33.11 22.62 -23.89
CA GLN A 102 33.30 23.79 -23.05
C GLN A 102 32.12 23.90 -22.09
N THR A 103 32.40 23.92 -20.80
CA THR A 103 31.41 24.16 -19.74
C THR A 103 31.67 25.51 -19.08
N SER A 104 30.87 25.90 -18.09
CA SER A 104 30.97 27.18 -17.35
C SER A 104 32.38 27.69 -17.05
N THR A 105 33.30 26.82 -16.62
CA THR A 105 34.66 27.22 -16.22
C THR A 105 35.78 26.45 -16.90
N HIS A 106 35.51 25.24 -17.41
CA HIS A 106 36.54 24.35 -17.94
C HIS A 106 36.11 23.68 -19.25
N THR A 107 37.10 23.40 -20.09
CA THR A 107 36.94 22.58 -21.30
C THR A 107 37.38 21.13 -21.02
N PHE A 108 36.58 20.17 -21.48
CA PHE A 108 36.82 18.73 -21.39
C PHE A 108 37.06 18.13 -22.76
N HIS A 109 37.99 17.19 -22.88
CA HIS A 109 38.24 16.44 -24.11
C HIS A 109 37.62 15.05 -23.96
N VAL A 110 36.58 14.75 -24.74
CA VAL A 110 35.76 13.55 -24.51
C VAL A 110 35.57 12.76 -25.80
N ASP A 111 35.62 11.43 -25.70
CA ASP A 111 35.26 10.49 -26.76
C ASP A 111 33.74 10.54 -27.02
N LEU A 112 33.36 11.06 -28.19
CA LEU A 112 31.96 11.36 -28.52
C LEU A 112 31.11 10.10 -28.60
N GLU A 113 31.64 8.99 -29.10
CA GLU A 113 30.87 7.74 -29.26
C GLU A 113 30.41 7.22 -27.90
N LYS A 114 31.33 7.17 -26.94
CA LYS A 114 31.02 6.72 -25.58
C LYS A 114 30.08 7.67 -24.85
N LEU A 115 30.21 8.97 -25.09
CA LEU A 115 29.32 9.98 -24.50
C LEU A 115 27.90 9.89 -25.10
N ALA A 116 27.79 9.66 -26.41
CA ALA A 116 26.54 9.43 -27.12
C ALA A 116 25.83 8.12 -26.68
N ASP A 117 26.59 7.09 -26.26
CA ASP A 117 25.98 5.90 -25.64
C ASP A 117 25.26 6.23 -24.32
N CYS A 118 25.72 7.25 -23.59
CA CYS A 118 25.22 7.59 -22.27
C CYS A 118 24.20 8.73 -22.24
N SER A 119 24.10 9.53 -23.31
CA SER A 119 23.28 10.73 -23.39
C SER A 119 22.63 10.86 -24.77
N GLU A 120 21.30 10.96 -24.80
CA GLU A 120 20.56 11.17 -26.05
C GLU A 120 20.85 12.53 -26.67
N TYR A 121 21.19 13.54 -25.85
CA TYR A 121 21.59 14.85 -26.35
C TYR A 121 22.84 14.74 -27.25
N PHE A 122 23.90 14.11 -26.76
CA PHE A 122 25.13 13.93 -27.54
C PHE A 122 24.96 12.94 -28.69
N ARG A 123 24.08 11.95 -28.53
CA ARG A 123 23.70 11.05 -29.64
C ARG A 123 23.01 11.82 -30.77
N ALA A 124 22.01 12.63 -30.45
CA ALA A 124 21.33 13.48 -31.42
C ALA A 124 22.32 14.45 -32.08
N LEU A 125 23.21 15.07 -31.30
CA LEU A 125 24.24 15.96 -31.82
C LEU A 125 25.14 15.23 -32.82
N SER A 126 25.65 14.03 -32.48
CA SER A 126 26.53 13.24 -33.35
C SER A 126 25.90 12.83 -34.69
N HIS A 127 24.57 12.66 -34.74
CA HIS A 127 23.83 12.30 -35.95
C HIS A 127 23.21 13.50 -36.68
N SER A 128 23.20 14.69 -36.07
CA SER A 128 22.64 15.88 -36.68
C SER A 128 23.60 16.44 -37.72
N CYS A 129 23.14 16.70 -38.94
CA CYS A 129 23.92 17.37 -39.99
C CYS A 129 23.91 18.92 -39.83
N MET A 130 23.95 19.43 -38.60
CA MET A 130 23.91 20.87 -38.31
C MET A 130 25.32 21.49 -38.27
N ARG A 131 25.42 22.84 -38.22
CA ARG A 131 26.71 23.54 -38.28
C ARG A 131 27.64 23.20 -37.10
N GLU A 132 27.08 22.88 -35.93
CA GLU A 132 27.81 22.51 -34.71
C GLU A 132 28.48 21.14 -34.77
N THR A 133 28.14 20.26 -35.74
CA THR A 133 28.85 18.99 -35.96
C THR A 133 30.11 19.15 -36.82
N SER A 134 30.30 20.30 -37.45
CA SER A 134 31.52 20.60 -38.22
C SER A 134 32.64 21.21 -37.37
N GLU A 135 32.31 21.70 -36.17
CA GLU A 135 33.26 22.19 -35.19
C GLU A 135 33.49 21.12 -34.12
N GLN A 136 34.74 20.81 -33.79
CA GLN A 136 35.08 19.86 -32.72
C GLN A 136 34.82 20.42 -31.30
N LEU A 137 33.98 21.45 -31.17
CA LEU A 137 33.74 22.19 -29.94
C LEU A 137 32.24 22.34 -29.67
N VAL A 138 31.78 21.84 -28.53
CA VAL A 138 30.40 21.97 -28.04
C VAL A 138 30.37 22.94 -26.87
N HIS A 139 29.56 23.99 -26.98
CA HIS A 139 29.40 25.00 -25.93
C HIS A 139 28.23 24.67 -25.00
N LEU A 140 28.54 24.44 -23.72
CA LEU A 140 27.62 24.19 -22.61
C LEU A 140 27.92 25.14 -21.45
N ASP A 141 28.00 26.44 -21.73
CA ASP A 141 28.47 27.46 -20.77
C ASP A 141 27.59 27.55 -19.50
N HIS A 142 26.32 27.16 -19.60
CA HIS A 142 25.38 27.12 -18.48
C HIS A 142 25.53 25.87 -17.60
N VAL A 143 26.32 24.87 -18.01
CA VAL A 143 26.54 23.64 -17.24
C VAL A 143 27.73 23.84 -16.27
N PRO A 144 27.56 23.61 -14.96
CA PRO A 144 28.66 23.65 -14.01
C PRO A 144 29.71 22.58 -14.33
N SER A 145 30.98 22.98 -14.43
CA SER A 145 32.09 22.04 -14.72
C SER A 145 32.18 20.87 -13.73
N PRO A 146 31.95 21.04 -12.41
CA PRO A 146 31.94 19.90 -11.47
C PRO A 146 30.83 18.88 -11.76
N VAL A 147 29.65 19.35 -12.17
CA VAL A 147 28.51 18.48 -12.50
C VAL A 147 28.81 17.66 -13.75
N PHE A 148 29.36 18.31 -14.78
CA PHE A 148 29.76 17.63 -16.00
C PHE A 148 30.91 16.65 -15.76
N HIS A 149 31.89 17.02 -14.93
CA HIS A 149 32.96 16.11 -14.52
C HIS A 149 32.39 14.83 -13.88
N ASN A 150 31.44 14.95 -12.95
CA ASN A 150 30.82 13.80 -12.29
C ASN A 150 30.03 12.91 -13.27
N LEU A 151 29.36 13.51 -14.25
CA LEU A 151 28.74 12.76 -15.35
C LEU A 151 29.77 11.96 -16.14
N LEU A 152 30.92 12.55 -16.48
CA LEU A 152 32.00 11.85 -17.19
C LEU A 152 32.63 10.74 -16.34
N GLN A 153 32.86 10.97 -15.05
CA GLN A 153 33.30 9.94 -14.10
C GLN A 153 32.34 8.75 -14.09
N PHE A 154 31.04 9.00 -14.14
CA PHE A 154 30.04 7.95 -14.23
C PHE A 154 30.08 7.21 -15.57
N CYS A 155 30.04 7.94 -16.69
CA CYS A 155 29.96 7.36 -18.04
C CYS A 155 31.21 6.53 -18.41
N PHE A 156 32.40 7.01 -18.07
CA PHE A 156 33.67 6.42 -18.49
C PHE A 156 34.28 5.52 -17.44
N LEU A 157 34.15 5.87 -16.15
CA LEU A 157 34.87 5.21 -15.06
C LEU A 157 33.94 4.45 -14.11
N GLN A 158 32.61 4.49 -14.33
CA GLN A 158 31.60 3.87 -13.46
C GLN A 158 31.70 4.32 -12.00
N ARG A 159 32.22 5.54 -11.78
CA ARG A 159 32.34 6.17 -10.46
C ARG A 159 31.17 7.11 -10.21
N PHE A 160 30.57 7.02 -9.04
CA PHE A 160 29.48 7.88 -8.62
C PHE A 160 29.75 8.38 -7.20
N CYS A 161 30.07 9.67 -7.07
CA CYS A 161 30.32 10.33 -5.80
C CYS A 161 29.81 11.77 -5.91
N ILE A 162 28.70 12.07 -5.24
CA ILE A 162 28.00 13.35 -5.33
C ILE A 162 27.52 13.71 -3.93
N SER A 163 27.76 14.95 -3.50
CA SER A 163 27.22 15.48 -2.24
C SER A 163 25.71 15.70 -2.35
N GLU A 164 24.98 15.50 -1.26
CA GLU A 164 23.53 15.70 -1.18
C GLU A 164 23.13 17.13 -1.58
N ASP A 165 23.94 18.12 -1.21
CA ASP A 165 23.70 19.54 -1.51
C ASP A 165 23.70 19.85 -3.02
N LEU A 166 24.45 19.08 -3.80
CA LEU A 166 24.60 19.28 -5.24
C LEU A 166 23.63 18.43 -6.06
N LEU A 167 22.86 17.55 -5.43
CA LEU A 167 22.05 16.56 -6.12
C LEU A 167 20.99 17.21 -7.03
N GLY A 168 20.40 18.32 -6.59
CA GLY A 168 19.46 19.11 -7.38
C GLY A 168 20.06 19.69 -8.66
N GLU A 169 21.31 20.16 -8.63
CA GLU A 169 22.00 20.66 -9.84
C GLU A 169 22.33 19.51 -10.80
N HIS A 170 22.77 18.37 -10.26
CA HIS A 170 23.07 17.19 -11.07
C HIS A 170 21.84 16.64 -11.77
N LEU A 171 20.67 16.65 -11.10
CA LEU A 171 19.39 16.27 -11.72
C LEU A 171 18.99 17.22 -12.84
N ARG A 172 19.14 18.54 -12.66
CA ARG A 172 18.86 19.53 -13.72
C ARG A 172 19.71 19.26 -14.97
N VAL A 173 21.02 19.08 -14.78
CA VAL A 173 21.94 18.83 -15.89
C VAL A 173 21.72 17.44 -16.51
N SER A 174 21.45 16.41 -15.70
CA SER A 174 21.22 15.05 -16.23
C SER A 174 19.95 14.95 -17.05
N THR A 175 18.88 15.64 -16.64
CA THR A 175 17.64 15.76 -17.40
C THR A 175 17.85 16.59 -18.67
N TYR A 176 18.53 17.73 -18.58
CA TYR A 176 18.87 18.56 -19.75
C TYR A 176 19.68 17.80 -20.81
N LEU A 177 20.73 17.09 -20.38
CA LEU A 177 21.58 16.28 -21.27
C LEU A 177 20.95 14.91 -21.61
N LEU A 178 19.73 14.62 -21.15
CA LEU A 178 19.03 13.36 -21.41
C LEU A 178 19.90 12.11 -21.08
N ALA A 179 20.62 12.17 -19.96
CA ALA A 179 21.49 11.10 -19.48
C ALA A 179 20.72 10.17 -18.52
N SER A 180 19.89 9.29 -19.07
CA SER A 180 18.94 8.45 -18.31
C SER A 180 19.63 7.51 -17.32
N GLY A 181 20.76 6.90 -17.69
CA GLY A 181 21.52 6.03 -16.79
C GLY A 181 22.05 6.77 -15.55
N PHE A 182 22.52 7.99 -15.74
CA PHE A 182 23.00 8.85 -14.65
C PHE A 182 21.83 9.36 -13.80
N THR A 183 20.74 9.80 -14.45
CA THR A 183 19.50 10.25 -13.80
C THR A 183 18.94 9.16 -12.87
N ASN A 184 18.87 7.91 -13.33
CA ASN A 184 18.42 6.79 -12.49
C ASN A 184 19.28 6.60 -11.24
N ARG A 185 20.62 6.75 -11.34
CA ARG A 185 21.50 6.66 -10.17
C ARG A 185 21.32 7.85 -9.23
N LEU A 186 21.12 9.05 -9.76
CA LEU A 186 20.78 10.24 -8.97
C LEU A 186 19.46 10.06 -8.21
N LEU A 187 18.42 9.51 -8.84
CA LEU A 187 17.12 9.25 -8.20
C LEU A 187 17.22 8.20 -7.08
N ILE A 188 18.05 7.17 -7.25
CA ILE A 188 18.33 6.20 -6.18
C ILE A 188 19.02 6.89 -4.99
N ALA A 189 20.04 7.72 -5.25
CA ALA A 189 20.71 8.49 -4.20
C ALA A 189 19.74 9.47 -3.51
N LEU A 190 18.89 10.14 -4.29
CA LEU A 190 17.85 11.04 -3.78
C LEU A 190 16.90 10.30 -2.83
N SER A 191 16.45 9.10 -3.20
CA SER A 191 15.52 8.33 -2.35
C SER A 191 16.05 8.03 -0.95
N GLN A 192 17.37 8.06 -0.76
CA GLN A 192 18.05 7.85 0.51
C GLN A 192 18.33 9.16 1.26
N ALA A 193 18.53 10.27 0.52
CA ALA A 193 18.84 11.60 1.06
C ALA A 193 17.58 12.46 1.32
N LEU A 194 16.39 12.03 0.87
CA LEU A 194 15.15 12.77 1.12
C LEU A 194 14.86 12.87 2.62
N THR A 195 14.41 14.05 3.03
CA THR A 195 14.01 14.38 4.40
C THR A 195 12.70 15.18 4.39
N GLU A 196 12.11 15.38 5.57
CA GLU A 196 10.90 16.20 5.76
C GLU A 196 11.05 17.61 5.14
N HIS A 197 12.25 18.18 5.22
CA HIS A 197 12.54 19.55 4.76
C HIS A 197 12.85 19.64 3.26
N THR A 198 13.40 18.58 2.65
CA THR A 198 13.82 18.63 1.23
C THR A 198 12.74 18.19 0.25
N CYS A 199 11.74 17.42 0.70
CA CYS A 199 10.70 16.85 -0.18
C CYS A 199 9.96 17.90 -1.02
N LEU A 200 9.54 19.02 -0.42
CA LEU A 200 8.80 20.06 -1.16
C LEU A 200 9.67 20.72 -2.22
N GLY A 201 10.95 20.98 -1.92
CA GLY A 201 11.89 21.55 -2.89
C GLY A 201 12.14 20.62 -4.07
N TYR A 202 12.26 19.30 -3.83
CA TYR A 202 12.40 18.34 -4.93
C TYR A 202 11.11 18.09 -5.71
N LEU A 203 9.92 18.27 -5.12
CA LEU A 203 8.66 18.28 -5.87
C LEU A 203 8.56 19.49 -6.80
N GLN A 204 8.94 20.68 -6.33
CA GLN A 204 9.02 21.88 -7.17
C GLN A 204 10.03 21.68 -8.31
N LEU A 205 11.19 21.09 -8.00
CA LEU A 205 12.18 20.74 -9.02
C LEU A 205 11.63 19.74 -10.06
N ALA A 206 10.84 18.76 -9.63
CA ALA A 206 10.21 17.80 -10.54
C ALA A 206 9.23 18.49 -11.51
N GLU A 207 8.50 19.49 -11.02
CA GLU A 207 7.61 20.33 -11.82
C GLU A 207 8.39 21.22 -12.79
N GLU A 208 9.44 21.90 -12.32
CA GLU A 208 10.35 22.71 -13.14
C GLU A 208 10.96 21.91 -14.31
N LEU A 209 11.35 20.66 -14.04
CA LEU A 209 11.99 19.78 -15.02
C LEU A 209 10.99 18.95 -15.82
N CYS A 210 9.69 19.04 -15.53
CA CYS A 210 8.65 18.14 -16.06
C CYS A 210 9.05 16.65 -15.93
N SER A 211 9.71 16.28 -14.83
CA SER A 211 10.25 14.92 -14.63
C SER A 211 9.29 14.06 -13.80
N GLU A 212 8.60 13.15 -14.48
CA GLU A 212 7.69 12.20 -13.82
C GLU A 212 8.42 11.21 -12.90
N GLU A 213 9.64 10.79 -13.28
CA GLU A 213 10.47 9.87 -12.49
C GLU A 213 10.93 10.49 -11.17
N LEU A 214 11.34 11.76 -11.20
CA LEU A 214 11.68 12.52 -10.00
C LEU A 214 10.46 12.71 -9.11
N GLN A 215 9.33 13.09 -9.70
CA GLN A 215 8.07 13.24 -8.96
C GLN A 215 7.65 11.92 -8.29
N GLU A 216 7.72 10.79 -9.01
CA GLU A 216 7.38 9.47 -8.44
C GLU A 216 8.33 9.09 -7.31
N THR A 217 9.62 9.41 -7.41
CA THR A 217 10.62 9.15 -6.36
C THR A 217 10.27 9.89 -5.07
N VAL A 218 10.00 11.19 -5.17
CA VAL A 218 9.66 12.02 -4.00
C VAL A 218 8.30 11.63 -3.42
N LEU A 219 7.28 11.42 -4.26
CA LEU A 219 5.96 10.97 -3.81
C LEU A 219 6.02 9.58 -3.18
N THR A 220 6.89 8.69 -3.65
CA THR A 220 7.09 7.37 -3.04
C THR A 220 7.65 7.52 -1.63
N TYR A 221 8.66 8.37 -1.45
CA TYR A 221 9.21 8.66 -0.12
C TYR A 221 8.14 9.25 0.81
N LEU A 222 7.45 10.31 0.37
CA LEU A 222 6.36 10.94 1.13
C LEU A 222 5.28 9.91 1.50
N SER A 223 4.89 9.08 0.54
CA SER A 223 3.87 8.06 0.73
C SER A 223 4.26 7.04 1.80
N LYS A 224 5.54 6.69 1.94
CA LYS A 224 6.00 5.66 2.89
C LYS A 224 6.26 6.23 4.29
N TYR A 225 6.87 7.40 4.38
CA TYR A 225 7.48 7.89 5.61
C TYR A 225 6.78 9.11 6.24
N LEU A 226 6.05 9.91 5.46
CA LEU A 226 5.61 11.24 5.90
C LEU A 226 4.12 11.54 5.63
N LEU A 227 3.30 10.56 5.26
CA LEU A 227 1.89 10.81 4.96
C LEU A 227 1.13 11.38 6.18
N GLU A 228 1.55 11.03 7.38
CA GLU A 228 1.02 11.58 8.62
C GLU A 228 1.31 13.07 8.85
N ARG A 229 2.29 13.64 8.15
CA ARG A 229 2.69 15.04 8.30
C ARG A 229 1.73 15.91 7.50
N SER A 230 0.68 16.35 8.18
CA SER A 230 -0.41 17.13 7.58
C SER A 230 0.06 18.39 6.87
N HIS A 231 1.03 19.12 7.43
CA HIS A 231 1.54 20.35 6.82
C HIS A 231 2.22 20.12 5.46
N LEU A 232 2.79 18.94 5.20
CA LEU A 232 3.36 18.58 3.91
C LEU A 232 2.29 18.11 2.93
N CYS A 233 1.39 17.24 3.37
CA CYS A 233 0.47 16.54 2.47
C CYS A 233 -0.86 17.27 2.24
N GLN A 234 -1.26 18.20 3.11
CA GLN A 234 -2.50 18.99 2.91
C GLN A 234 -2.34 20.03 1.80
N GLY A 235 -1.16 20.63 1.65
CA GLY A 235 -0.89 21.66 0.64
C GLY A 235 -0.65 21.12 -0.77
N LEU A 236 -0.60 19.80 -0.95
CA LEU A 236 -0.42 19.19 -2.26
C LEU A 236 -1.67 19.34 -3.12
N ASP A 237 -1.45 19.55 -4.41
CA ASP A 237 -2.51 19.50 -5.43
C ASP A 237 -3.32 18.20 -5.33
N PRO A 238 -4.66 18.21 -5.49
CA PRO A 238 -5.49 17.02 -5.39
C PRO A 238 -5.06 15.86 -6.29
N HIS A 239 -4.48 16.13 -7.47
CA HIS A 239 -3.96 15.09 -8.34
C HIS A 239 -2.77 14.38 -7.71
N LEU A 240 -1.81 15.15 -7.17
CA LEU A 240 -0.65 14.61 -6.46
C LEU A 240 -1.05 13.85 -5.20
N LYS A 241 -2.02 14.38 -4.45
CA LYS A 241 -2.57 13.69 -3.27
C LYS A 241 -3.19 12.35 -3.65
N ALA A 242 -3.95 12.29 -4.74
CA ALA A 242 -4.50 11.03 -5.24
C ALA A 242 -3.41 10.05 -5.67
N LYS A 243 -2.36 10.53 -6.36
CA LYS A 243 -1.19 9.71 -6.76
C LYS A 243 -0.45 9.17 -5.53
N LEU A 244 -0.20 10.01 -4.53
CA LEU A 244 0.43 9.63 -3.26
C LEU A 244 -0.36 8.52 -2.56
N LEU A 245 -1.68 8.68 -2.42
CA LEU A 245 -2.54 7.67 -1.80
C LEU A 245 -2.55 6.35 -2.57
N ARG A 246 -2.48 6.39 -3.91
CA ARG A 246 -2.37 5.18 -4.75
C ARG A 246 -1.04 4.46 -4.54
N LEU A 247 0.07 5.19 -4.39
CA LEU A 247 1.39 4.60 -4.17
C LEU A 247 1.43 3.76 -2.88
N ARG A 248 0.67 4.12 -1.85
CA ARG A 248 0.58 3.34 -0.60
C ARG A 248 -0.12 1.99 -0.74
N SER A 249 -0.89 1.79 -1.80
CA SER A 249 -1.57 0.52 -2.10
C SER A 249 -1.00 -0.14 -3.37
N LYS A 250 0.22 0.23 -3.78
CA LYS A 250 0.93 -0.38 -4.91
C LYS A 250 1.43 -1.77 -4.49
N GLY A 251 1.19 -2.78 -5.33
CA GLY A 251 1.61 -4.16 -5.08
C GLY A 251 0.44 -5.07 -4.69
N ALA A 252 0.77 -6.25 -4.15
CA ALA A 252 -0.23 -7.22 -3.70
C ALA A 252 -0.64 -6.94 -2.24
N PRO A 253 -1.96 -6.96 -1.92
CA PRO A 253 -2.41 -6.88 -0.54
C PRO A 253 -2.02 -8.16 0.20
N HIS A 254 -1.59 -8.02 1.45
CA HIS A 254 -1.29 -9.14 2.34
C HIS A 254 -2.35 -9.23 3.43
N LEU A 255 -2.81 -10.43 3.70
CA LEU A 255 -3.74 -10.69 4.78
C LEU A 255 -3.01 -10.56 6.12
N CYS A 256 -3.57 -9.76 7.01
CA CYS A 256 -3.05 -9.54 8.36
C CYS A 256 -4.15 -9.78 9.39
N CYS A 257 -3.75 -10.15 10.60
CA CYS A 257 -4.68 -10.25 11.71
C CYS A 257 -4.06 -9.92 13.06
N LEU A 258 -4.92 -9.57 14.02
CA LEU A 258 -4.56 -9.43 15.44
C LEU A 258 -5.74 -9.86 16.31
N ARG A 259 -5.45 -10.34 17.52
CA ARG A 259 -6.49 -10.77 18.49
C ARG A 259 -7.15 -9.55 19.15
N LYS A 260 -8.48 -9.53 19.29
CA LYS A 260 -9.21 -8.44 19.99
C LYS A 260 -9.58 -8.76 21.45
N GLU A 261 -9.37 -10.00 21.90
CA GLU A 261 -9.77 -10.45 23.23
C GLU A 261 -8.61 -11.03 24.05
N ASN A 262 -8.77 -11.06 25.37
CA ASN A 262 -7.85 -11.69 26.33
C ASN A 262 -6.42 -11.11 26.31
N LEU A 263 -6.27 -9.82 26.05
CA LEU A 263 -4.95 -9.18 25.97
C LEU A 263 -4.45 -8.59 27.30
N THR A 264 -5.17 -8.78 28.41
CA THR A 264 -4.85 -8.14 29.70
C THR A 264 -4.02 -8.97 30.64
N SER A 265 -4.02 -10.29 30.49
CA SER A 265 -3.21 -11.16 31.34
C SER A 265 -1.73 -10.81 31.18
N ARG A 266 -1.04 -10.64 32.31
CA ARG A 266 0.41 -10.40 32.34
C ARG A 266 1.07 -11.68 32.80
N ASN A 267 2.15 -12.08 32.13
CA ASN A 267 2.90 -13.32 32.39
C ASN A 267 2.14 -14.61 32.03
N ASP A 268 1.17 -14.51 31.11
CA ASP A 268 0.56 -15.67 30.49
C ASP A 268 1.18 -15.87 29.10
N PRO A 269 1.91 -16.99 28.86
CA PRO A 269 2.63 -17.20 27.60
C PRO A 269 1.74 -17.13 26.36
N GLU A 270 0.48 -17.57 26.46
CA GLU A 270 -0.47 -17.52 25.34
C GLU A 270 -0.87 -16.08 25.02
N THR A 271 -1.20 -15.31 26.05
CA THR A 271 -1.55 -13.89 25.92
C THR A 271 -0.38 -13.07 25.39
N ASP A 272 0.84 -13.34 25.86
CA ASP A 272 2.06 -12.71 25.37
C ASP A 272 2.30 -13.00 23.88
N ALA A 273 2.13 -14.26 23.47
CA ALA A 273 2.23 -14.65 22.07
C ALA A 273 1.15 -13.99 21.19
N ALA A 274 -0.05 -13.78 21.72
CA ALA A 274 -1.18 -13.22 20.99
C ALA A 274 -1.18 -11.69 20.87
N ARG A 275 -0.36 -10.98 21.66
CA ARG A 275 -0.21 -9.52 21.62
C ARG A 275 0.63 -9.04 20.43
N LYS A 276 0.43 -9.64 19.26
CA LYS A 276 1.20 -9.38 18.04
C LYS A 276 0.29 -9.14 16.85
N LEU A 277 0.79 -8.37 15.90
CA LEU A 277 0.26 -8.29 14.55
C LEU A 277 0.86 -9.43 13.73
N PHE A 278 0.02 -10.23 13.09
CA PHE A 278 0.44 -11.32 12.20
C PHE A 278 0.15 -10.98 10.75
N ARG A 279 1.03 -11.45 9.86
CA ARG A 279 0.89 -11.39 8.40
C ARG A 279 0.97 -12.79 7.82
N LEU A 280 0.12 -13.08 6.85
CA LEU A 280 0.22 -14.30 6.05
C LEU A 280 1.25 -14.06 4.93
N GLU A 281 2.31 -14.85 4.95
CA GLU A 281 3.29 -14.95 3.88
C GLU A 281 2.81 -16.00 2.88
N GLU A 282 2.71 -15.62 1.60
CA GLU A 282 2.42 -16.55 0.52
C GLU A 282 3.70 -17.30 0.16
N ASP A 283 3.82 -18.53 0.66
CA ASP A 283 4.88 -19.46 0.30
C ASP A 283 4.30 -20.51 -0.65
N GLN A 284 5.09 -20.99 -1.62
CA GLN A 284 4.64 -21.59 -2.88
C GLN A 284 3.65 -22.78 -2.78
N ASP A 285 3.47 -23.39 -1.60
CA ASP A 285 2.51 -24.50 -1.42
C ASP A 285 1.59 -24.43 -0.19
N TYR A 286 1.93 -23.70 0.90
CA TYR A 286 1.12 -23.78 2.13
C TYR A 286 0.88 -22.47 2.88
N GLY A 287 1.57 -21.37 2.60
CA GLY A 287 1.45 -20.12 3.35
C GLY A 287 1.82 -20.23 4.85
N LYS A 288 2.38 -19.18 5.43
CA LYS A 288 2.76 -19.18 6.85
C LYS A 288 2.49 -17.84 7.51
N TRP A 289 2.01 -17.88 8.75
CA TRP A 289 1.88 -16.66 9.55
C TRP A 289 3.22 -16.27 10.17
N SER A 290 3.63 -15.02 9.96
CA SER A 290 4.77 -14.39 10.61
C SER A 290 4.32 -13.23 11.49
N SER A 291 4.99 -13.04 12.64
CA SER A 291 4.73 -11.90 13.53
C SER A 291 5.49 -10.67 13.06
N LEU A 292 4.81 -9.53 12.95
CA LEU A 292 5.40 -8.27 12.49
C LEU A 292 5.88 -7.37 13.62
N THR A 293 5.01 -7.12 14.60
CA THR A 293 5.25 -6.17 15.69
C THR A 293 4.34 -6.48 16.88
N ASP A 294 4.76 -6.07 18.06
CA ASP A 294 3.95 -6.17 19.27
C ASP A 294 2.88 -5.06 19.29
N LEU A 295 1.73 -5.34 19.90
CA LEU A 295 0.68 -4.34 20.06
C LEU A 295 1.11 -3.27 21.08
N PRO A 296 0.81 -1.98 20.84
CA PRO A 296 1.29 -0.88 21.68
C PRO A 296 0.60 -0.79 23.06
N PHE A 297 -0.39 -1.65 23.34
CA PHE A 297 -1.11 -1.68 24.62
C PHE A 297 -1.68 -3.06 24.96
N CYS A 298 -2.17 -3.18 26.20
CA CYS A 298 -2.94 -4.33 26.68
C CYS A 298 -4.38 -3.89 26.97
N ALA A 299 -5.36 -4.34 26.18
CA ALA A 299 -6.76 -3.94 26.38
C ALA A 299 -7.64 -5.04 26.96
N ASP A 300 -8.59 -4.62 27.79
CA ASP A 300 -9.69 -5.49 28.25
C ASP A 300 -10.59 -5.90 27.08
N LYS A 301 -11.39 -6.94 27.34
CA LYS A 301 -12.36 -7.47 26.38
C LYS A 301 -13.26 -6.36 25.87
N TRP A 302 -13.49 -6.34 24.56
CA TRP A 302 -14.47 -5.47 23.89
C TRP A 302 -14.17 -3.96 23.95
N CYS A 303 -12.96 -3.59 24.33
CA CYS A 303 -12.62 -2.19 24.56
C CYS A 303 -12.06 -1.47 23.34
N PHE A 304 -11.70 -2.20 22.27
CA PHE A 304 -11.14 -1.59 21.06
C PHE A 304 -11.59 -2.31 19.79
N THR A 305 -11.43 -1.60 18.67
CA THR A 305 -11.70 -2.05 17.32
C THR A 305 -10.60 -1.56 16.38
N THR A 306 -10.63 -1.99 15.12
CA THR A 306 -9.62 -1.64 14.12
C THR A 306 -10.23 -1.04 12.86
N ALA A 307 -9.46 -0.17 12.21
CA ALA A 307 -9.82 0.39 10.91
C ALA A 307 -8.57 0.49 10.03
N VAL A 308 -8.71 0.22 8.73
CA VAL A 308 -7.63 0.46 7.75
C VAL A 308 -7.97 1.68 6.90
N LEU A 309 -7.14 2.71 6.97
CA LEU A 309 -7.29 3.94 6.20
C LEU A 309 -5.95 4.35 5.60
N TYR A 310 -5.91 4.56 4.28
CA TYR A 310 -4.70 4.92 3.54
C TYR A 310 -3.53 3.96 3.78
N ASN A 311 -3.81 2.65 3.84
CA ASN A 311 -2.83 1.62 4.18
C ASN A 311 -2.11 1.87 5.53
N TYR A 312 -2.78 2.53 6.47
CA TYR A 312 -2.43 2.50 7.87
C TYR A 312 -3.48 1.70 8.62
N LEU A 313 -3.02 0.89 9.58
CA LEU A 313 -3.90 0.23 10.53
C LEU A 313 -4.09 1.13 11.75
N TYR A 314 -5.33 1.43 12.10
CA TYR A 314 -5.69 2.15 13.31
C TYR A 314 -6.24 1.17 14.33
N LEU A 315 -5.71 1.27 15.55
CA LEU A 315 -6.31 0.70 16.76
C LEU A 315 -6.99 1.82 17.50
N ILE A 316 -8.29 1.66 17.77
CA ILE A 316 -9.11 2.70 18.37
C ILE A 316 -9.89 2.06 19.51
N GLY A 317 -9.78 2.60 20.71
CA GLY A 317 -10.50 2.05 21.85
C GLY A 317 -9.87 2.41 23.17
N GLY A 318 -10.04 1.56 24.18
CA GLY A 318 -9.49 1.78 25.50
C GLY A 318 -8.68 0.64 26.07
N TYR A 319 -7.80 0.99 26.99
CA TYR A 319 -6.97 0.06 27.74
C TYR A 319 -6.98 0.40 29.23
N ARG A 320 -6.66 -0.60 30.04
CA ARG A 320 -6.48 -0.42 31.49
C ARG A 320 -5.07 0.05 31.79
N HIS A 321 -4.99 1.20 32.43
CA HIS A 321 -3.75 1.76 32.93
C HIS A 321 -3.67 1.57 34.44
N ARG A 322 -2.52 1.08 34.93
CA ARG A 322 -2.29 0.89 36.36
C ARG A 322 -1.99 2.24 37.00
N VAL A 323 -2.74 2.60 38.03
CA VAL A 323 -2.52 3.83 38.82
C VAL A 323 -2.16 3.46 40.26
N LYS A 324 -1.74 4.44 41.08
CA LYS A 324 -1.30 4.20 42.47
C LYS A 324 -2.35 3.47 43.33
N ARG A 325 -3.63 3.65 43.02
CA ARG A 325 -4.76 2.95 43.67
C ARG A 325 -5.67 2.33 42.60
N GLY A 326 -5.37 1.09 42.20
CA GLY A 326 -6.21 0.32 41.28
C GLY A 326 -5.90 0.55 39.80
N TYR A 327 -6.94 0.54 38.98
CA TYR A 327 -6.87 0.65 37.52
C TYR A 327 -7.79 1.76 37.03
N GLU A 328 -7.33 2.51 36.05
CA GLU A 328 -8.11 3.51 35.32
C GLU A 328 -8.28 3.05 33.88
N PHE A 329 -9.46 3.26 33.31
CA PHE A 329 -9.71 2.98 31.91
C PHE A 329 -9.54 4.24 31.07
N LYS A 330 -8.67 4.19 30.05
CA LYS A 330 -8.38 5.33 29.18
C LYS A 330 -8.67 4.99 27.74
N MET A 331 -9.26 5.94 27.00
CA MET A 331 -9.29 5.89 25.54
C MET A 331 -7.89 6.15 25.00
N ALA A 332 -7.55 5.45 23.93
CA ALA A 332 -6.29 5.51 23.24
C ALA A 332 -6.51 5.18 21.77
N SER A 333 -5.67 5.79 20.93
CA SER A 333 -5.63 5.43 19.53
C SER A 333 -4.19 5.37 19.07
N PHE A 334 -3.91 4.37 18.24
CA PHE A 334 -2.60 4.14 17.66
C PHE A 334 -2.76 3.86 16.18
N ARG A 335 -1.82 4.34 15.39
CA ARG A 335 -1.72 4.10 13.96
C ARG A 335 -0.42 3.36 13.66
N TYR A 336 -0.51 2.24 12.94
CA TYR A 336 0.61 1.45 12.47
C TYR A 336 0.89 1.71 10.99
N ASN A 337 2.16 1.98 10.69
CA ASN A 337 2.66 2.11 9.33
C ASN A 337 3.35 0.80 8.88
N PRO A 338 2.80 0.07 7.90
CA PRO A 338 3.41 -1.17 7.41
C PRO A 338 4.76 -0.94 6.72
N PHE A 339 5.00 0.24 6.13
CA PHE A 339 6.27 0.53 5.44
C PHE A 339 7.43 0.79 6.38
N THR A 340 7.18 1.37 7.56
CA THR A 340 8.22 1.67 8.56
C THR A 340 8.21 0.70 9.73
N ASN A 341 7.21 -0.17 9.80
CA ASN A 341 6.95 -1.07 10.93
C ASN A 341 6.84 -0.35 12.29
N GLN A 342 6.25 0.86 12.30
CA GLN A 342 6.16 1.70 13.50
C GLN A 342 4.72 2.02 13.89
N TRP A 343 4.49 2.07 15.19
CA TRP A 343 3.28 2.58 15.81
C TRP A 343 3.46 4.05 16.23
N VAL A 344 2.44 4.87 15.98
CA VAL A 344 2.38 6.26 16.43
C VAL A 344 1.06 6.47 17.15
N SER A 345 1.09 7.17 18.30
CA SER A 345 -0.14 7.54 19.01
C SER A 345 -0.90 8.61 18.23
N THR A 346 -2.22 8.48 18.18
CA THR A 346 -3.14 9.46 17.58
C THR A 346 -4.17 9.88 18.62
N ALA A 347 -4.94 10.93 18.30
CA ALA A 347 -5.96 11.44 19.19
C ALA A 347 -6.93 10.34 19.63
N PRO A 348 -7.18 10.19 20.94
CA PRO A 348 -8.17 9.24 21.44
C PRO A 348 -9.59 9.74 21.16
N LEU A 349 -10.56 8.82 21.20
CA LEU A 349 -11.99 9.16 21.17
C LEU A 349 -12.33 10.20 22.25
N ILE A 350 -13.28 11.09 21.94
CA ILE A 350 -13.76 12.12 22.86
C ILE A 350 -14.47 11.48 24.05
N LYS A 351 -15.21 10.39 23.82
CA LYS A 351 -16.01 9.71 24.85
C LYS A 351 -15.62 8.26 25.02
N HIS A 352 -15.57 7.82 26.28
CA HIS A 352 -15.30 6.44 26.66
C HIS A 352 -16.44 5.52 26.21
N ARG A 353 -16.11 4.49 25.44
CA ARG A 353 -17.06 3.51 24.92
C ARG A 353 -16.43 2.14 24.75
N ARG A 354 -17.26 1.10 24.81
CA ARG A 354 -16.91 -0.30 24.48
C ARG A 354 -17.86 -0.87 23.43
N HIS A 355 -17.46 -1.96 22.78
CA HIS A 355 -18.18 -2.62 21.69
C HIS A 355 -18.60 -1.71 20.53
N PHE A 356 -17.97 -0.57 20.33
CA PHE A 356 -18.32 0.29 19.20
C PHE A 356 -17.72 -0.27 17.91
N SER A 357 -18.29 0.11 16.77
CA SER A 357 -17.74 -0.26 15.47
C SER A 357 -17.01 0.92 14.86
N THR A 358 -16.06 0.63 13.97
CA THR A 358 -15.45 1.64 13.12
C THR A 358 -15.66 1.34 11.65
N ALA A 359 -15.84 2.41 10.87
CA ALA A 359 -15.92 2.33 9.42
C ALA A 359 -15.15 3.49 8.79
N VAL A 360 -14.58 3.24 7.61
CA VAL A 360 -13.78 4.23 6.89
C VAL A 360 -14.58 4.75 5.70
N CYS A 361 -14.85 6.05 5.66
CA CYS A 361 -15.61 6.64 4.58
C CYS A 361 -15.05 8.02 4.22
N GLU A 362 -14.93 8.30 2.92
CA GLU A 362 -14.40 9.56 2.37
C GLU A 362 -13.09 10.04 3.05
N GLY A 363 -12.17 9.12 3.35
CA GLY A 363 -10.86 9.47 3.92
C GLY A 363 -10.88 9.77 5.43
N ARG A 364 -11.97 9.43 6.12
CA ARG A 364 -12.14 9.62 7.56
C ARG A 364 -12.56 8.32 8.24
N ILE A 365 -12.31 8.21 9.54
CA ILE A 365 -12.74 7.06 10.34
C ILE A 365 -13.93 7.49 11.19
N PHE A 366 -14.99 6.70 11.21
CA PHE A 366 -16.17 6.95 12.03
C PHE A 366 -16.27 5.89 13.11
N ALA A 367 -16.39 6.31 14.36
CA ALA A 367 -16.71 5.44 15.48
C ALA A 367 -18.22 5.52 15.76
N VAL A 368 -18.90 4.39 15.57
CA VAL A 368 -20.36 4.29 15.57
C VAL A 368 -20.82 3.44 16.75
N GLY A 369 -21.74 4.00 17.53
CA GLY A 369 -22.44 3.28 18.58
C GLY A 369 -21.54 2.81 19.73
N GLY A 370 -21.79 1.58 20.18
CA GLY A 370 -21.20 0.99 21.38
C GLY A 370 -22.04 1.24 22.63
N TRP A 371 -21.43 0.97 23.78
CA TRP A 371 -22.05 1.10 25.08
C TRP A 371 -21.26 2.09 25.91
N TYR A 372 -21.99 2.96 26.61
CA TYR A 372 -21.38 3.89 27.52
C TYR A 372 -20.61 3.12 28.58
N LEU A 373 -19.37 3.54 28.83
CA LEU A 373 -18.58 3.00 29.91
C LEU A 373 -18.54 4.04 31.03
N ASP A 374 -19.46 3.94 31.99
CA ASP A 374 -19.34 4.73 33.20
C ASP A 374 -18.27 4.08 34.10
N SER A 375 -17.17 4.79 34.30
CA SER A 375 -16.07 4.32 35.11
C SER A 375 -16.46 4.51 36.58
N LEU A 376 -16.66 3.42 37.33
CA LEU A 376 -16.07 3.15 38.67
C LEU A 376 -16.72 2.01 39.46
N VAL A 377 -17.90 1.48 39.10
CA VAL A 377 -18.54 0.38 39.87
C VAL A 377 -19.18 -0.63 38.93
N THR A 378 -18.54 -1.80 38.82
CA THR A 378 -19.03 -3.06 38.21
C THR A 378 -19.42 -3.05 36.72
N PRO A 379 -19.04 -4.06 35.91
CA PRO A 379 -19.38 -4.14 34.49
C PRO A 379 -20.87 -4.36 34.18
N ASP A 380 -21.73 -4.42 35.21
CA ASP A 380 -22.97 -5.19 35.18
C ASP A 380 -24.23 -4.34 35.48
N SER A 381 -24.10 -3.01 35.63
CA SER A 381 -25.23 -2.18 36.10
C SER A 381 -25.35 -0.86 35.34
N SER A 382 -26.20 -0.86 34.31
CA SER A 382 -26.69 0.31 33.55
C SER A 382 -25.78 0.96 32.50
N THR A 383 -25.05 0.17 31.70
CA THR A 383 -24.47 0.72 30.46
C THR A 383 -25.60 1.01 29.47
N GLY A 384 -25.94 2.28 29.28
CA GLY A 384 -26.86 2.72 28.22
C GLY A 384 -26.24 2.52 26.83
N VAL A 385 -27.09 2.23 25.83
CA VAL A 385 -26.68 2.21 24.42
C VAL A 385 -26.19 3.61 24.05
N TYR A 386 -25.00 3.69 23.48
CA TYR A 386 -24.40 4.96 23.10
C TYR A 386 -24.74 5.31 21.66
N THR A 387 -25.34 6.48 21.43
CA THR A 387 -25.84 6.89 20.10
C THR A 387 -24.90 7.82 19.35
N ALA A 388 -23.98 8.47 20.06
CA ALA A 388 -23.10 9.46 19.49
C ALA A 388 -22.14 8.82 18.49
N VAL A 389 -22.01 9.48 17.34
CA VAL A 389 -21.07 9.10 16.30
C VAL A 389 -19.93 10.11 16.31
N GLU A 390 -18.71 9.61 16.32
CA GLU A 390 -17.51 10.45 16.28
C GLU A 390 -16.78 10.21 14.96
N ARG A 391 -16.24 11.28 14.37
CA ARG A 391 -15.50 11.26 13.11
C ARG A 391 -14.08 11.74 13.34
N TYR A 392 -13.10 10.94 12.93
CA TYR A 392 -11.68 11.24 12.98
C TYR A 392 -11.17 11.76 11.64
N ASP A 393 -10.49 12.90 11.68
CA ASP A 393 -9.75 13.45 10.55
C ASP A 393 -8.25 13.14 10.73
N PRO A 394 -7.67 12.22 9.92
CA PRO A 394 -6.26 11.86 10.04
C PRO A 394 -5.30 13.00 9.70
N TRP A 395 -5.77 14.03 9.01
CA TRP A 395 -4.95 15.19 8.64
C TRP A 395 -4.89 16.24 9.74
N LYS A 396 -5.85 16.25 10.66
CA LYS A 396 -5.88 17.16 11.80
C LYS A 396 -5.50 16.46 13.10
N ASP A 397 -5.52 15.13 13.11
CA ASP A 397 -5.40 14.31 14.31
C ASP A 397 -6.44 14.71 15.36
N THR A 398 -7.70 14.80 14.94
CA THR A 398 -8.80 15.22 15.82
C THR A 398 -10.05 14.41 15.56
N TRP A 399 -10.76 14.09 16.64
CA TRP A 399 -12.13 13.60 16.61
C TRP A 399 -13.13 14.75 16.77
N GLU A 400 -14.29 14.61 16.15
CA GLU A 400 -15.42 15.52 16.27
C GLU A 400 -16.74 14.73 16.29
N PHE A 401 -17.77 15.29 16.91
CA PHE A 401 -19.11 14.70 16.89
C PHE A 401 -19.83 15.01 15.58
N VAL A 402 -20.57 14.02 15.09
CA VAL A 402 -21.51 14.15 13.97
C VAL A 402 -22.90 13.66 14.41
N SER A 403 -23.89 13.70 13.52
CA SER A 403 -25.25 13.27 13.83
C SER A 403 -25.30 11.88 14.45
N SER A 404 -26.02 11.81 15.57
CA SER A 404 -26.16 10.59 16.36
C SER A 404 -27.14 9.61 15.73
N LEU A 405 -26.99 8.33 16.05
CA LEU A 405 -27.90 7.28 15.61
C LEU A 405 -29.35 7.52 16.09
N PRO A 406 -30.35 7.42 15.21
CA PRO A 406 -31.76 7.49 15.60
C PRO A 406 -32.18 6.17 16.28
N LEU A 407 -32.32 6.16 17.62
CA LEU A 407 -32.70 4.97 18.40
C LEU A 407 -34.19 4.88 18.77
N THR A 408 -35.09 5.57 18.05
CA THR A 408 -36.51 5.60 18.45
C THR A 408 -37.21 4.24 18.37
N ASP A 409 -36.86 3.40 17.39
CA ASP A 409 -37.31 1.98 17.30
C ASP A 409 -36.15 1.06 16.86
N PHE A 410 -34.90 1.51 17.01
CA PHE A 410 -33.71 0.79 16.56
C PHE A 410 -32.90 0.24 17.75
N GLN A 411 -32.54 -1.03 17.67
CA GLN A 411 -31.72 -1.72 18.66
C GLN A 411 -30.51 -2.36 17.98
N PHE A 412 -29.35 -2.33 18.65
CA PHE A 412 -28.17 -3.03 18.14
C PHE A 412 -28.41 -4.54 18.15
N SER A 413 -28.11 -5.18 17.01
CA SER A 413 -28.12 -6.64 16.93
C SER A 413 -26.96 -7.23 17.73
N LEU A 414 -27.19 -8.40 18.33
CA LEU A 414 -26.11 -9.19 18.92
C LEU A 414 -25.13 -9.57 17.80
N SER A 415 -23.83 -9.32 18.03
CA SER A 415 -22.79 -9.64 17.07
C SER A 415 -21.63 -10.42 17.66
N LEU A 416 -21.19 -11.44 16.93
CA LEU A 416 -19.96 -12.20 17.22
C LEU A 416 -18.68 -11.53 16.69
N SER A 417 -18.76 -10.30 16.18
CA SER A 417 -17.57 -9.51 15.79
C SER A 417 -16.96 -8.70 16.95
N HIS A 418 -17.69 -8.64 18.07
CA HIS A 418 -17.54 -7.69 19.18
C HIS A 418 -17.78 -6.22 18.85
N ASP A 419 -18.04 -5.89 17.59
CA ASP A 419 -18.45 -4.56 17.16
C ASP A 419 -19.99 -4.49 17.13
N SER A 420 -20.56 -3.51 17.84
CA SER A 420 -21.99 -3.35 18.06
C SER A 420 -22.36 -1.85 18.06
N PRO A 421 -23.03 -1.36 17.01
CA PRO A 421 -23.64 -2.11 15.92
C PRO A 421 -22.64 -2.49 14.83
N LEU A 422 -22.97 -3.50 14.01
CA LEU A 422 -22.20 -3.77 12.80
C LEU A 422 -22.32 -2.60 11.83
N THR A 423 -21.17 -2.06 11.41
CA THR A 423 -21.09 -0.89 10.53
C THR A 423 -20.18 -1.19 9.35
N THR A 424 -20.57 -0.73 8.16
CA THR A 424 -19.72 -0.73 6.96
C THR A 424 -19.92 0.56 6.16
N SER A 425 -19.12 0.75 5.12
CA SER A 425 -19.15 1.95 4.27
C SER A 425 -19.31 1.56 2.80
N LEU A 426 -20.12 2.31 2.06
CA LEU A 426 -20.25 2.17 0.61
C LEU A 426 -20.50 3.55 -0.01
N GLY A 427 -19.61 3.97 -0.91
CA GLY A 427 -19.65 5.31 -1.49
C GLY A 427 -19.37 6.38 -0.43
N HIS A 428 -20.24 7.39 -0.36
CA HIS A 428 -20.20 8.50 0.60
C HIS A 428 -21.13 8.26 1.80
N CYS A 429 -21.45 6.99 2.10
CA CYS A 429 -22.37 6.66 3.16
C CYS A 429 -21.83 5.56 4.07
N LEU A 430 -22.23 5.63 5.34
CA LEU A 430 -22.10 4.54 6.29
C LEU A 430 -23.42 3.78 6.38
N TYR A 431 -23.34 2.49 6.66
CA TYR A 431 -24.49 1.63 6.82
C TYR A 431 -24.36 0.86 8.11
N VAL A 432 -25.42 0.87 8.90
CA VAL A 432 -25.50 0.23 10.20
C VAL A 432 -26.64 -0.76 10.18
N LEU A 433 -26.37 -2.00 10.60
CA LEU A 433 -27.38 -3.05 10.66
C LEU A 433 -27.78 -3.32 12.12
N GLY A 434 -29.07 -3.21 12.39
CA GLY A 434 -29.65 -3.51 13.69
C GLY A 434 -31.02 -4.16 13.56
N ASN A 435 -31.78 -4.11 14.64
CA ASN A 435 -33.12 -4.65 14.74
C ASN A 435 -34.12 -3.55 15.04
N ILE A 436 -35.34 -3.72 14.54
CA ILE A 436 -36.48 -2.97 15.04
C ILE A 436 -36.85 -3.53 16.42
N GLN A 437 -36.98 -2.68 17.44
CA GLN A 437 -37.17 -3.13 18.82
C GLN A 437 -38.46 -3.94 18.99
N ARG A 438 -39.56 -3.49 18.37
CA ARG A 438 -40.88 -4.13 18.52
C ARG A 438 -41.04 -5.42 17.72
N THR A 439 -40.52 -5.46 16.49
CA THR A 439 -40.74 -6.58 15.55
C THR A 439 -39.54 -7.53 15.45
N GLY A 440 -38.34 -7.03 15.78
CA GLY A 440 -37.08 -7.75 15.64
C GLY A 440 -36.65 -8.00 14.20
N GLU A 441 -37.26 -7.30 13.24
CA GLU A 441 -36.85 -7.28 11.84
C GLU A 441 -35.51 -6.57 11.70
N LYS A 442 -34.70 -6.96 10.71
CA LYS A 442 -33.44 -6.25 10.46
C LYS A 442 -33.70 -4.96 9.72
N LEU A 443 -33.21 -3.86 10.27
CA LEU A 443 -33.25 -2.53 9.69
C LEU A 443 -31.85 -2.07 9.33
N VAL A 444 -31.70 -1.53 8.13
CA VAL A 444 -30.47 -0.86 7.68
C VAL A 444 -30.65 0.64 7.86
N LEU A 445 -29.80 1.25 8.67
CA LEU A 445 -29.67 2.70 8.74
C LEU A 445 -28.55 3.14 7.80
N ARG A 446 -28.78 4.21 7.06
CA ARG A 446 -27.79 4.87 6.21
C ARG A 446 -27.47 6.25 6.77
N TYR A 447 -26.20 6.56 6.89
CA TYR A 447 -25.70 7.89 7.20
C TYR A 447 -25.02 8.50 5.98
N ASP A 448 -25.47 9.68 5.57
CA ASP A 448 -24.85 10.46 4.50
C ASP A 448 -23.77 11.37 5.10
N THR A 449 -22.50 11.16 4.71
CA THR A 449 -21.37 11.91 5.26
C THR A 449 -21.32 13.38 4.83
N ARG A 450 -22.05 13.74 3.77
CA ARG A 450 -22.08 15.10 3.19
C ARG A 450 -23.20 15.92 3.80
N GLN A 451 -24.33 15.29 4.06
CA GLN A 451 -25.49 15.94 4.69
C GLN A 451 -25.48 15.84 6.21
N ASP A 452 -24.62 15.00 6.78
CA ASP A 452 -24.57 14.72 8.22
C ASP A 452 -25.96 14.32 8.76
N CYS A 453 -26.58 13.32 8.13
CA CYS A 453 -27.93 12.89 8.47
C CYS A 453 -28.10 11.37 8.33
N TRP A 454 -29.02 10.83 9.14
CA TRP A 454 -29.40 9.42 9.12
C TRP A 454 -30.75 9.24 8.43
N CYS A 455 -30.89 8.16 7.68
CA CYS A 455 -32.17 7.71 7.15
C CYS A 455 -32.30 6.19 7.22
N GLU A 456 -33.53 5.72 7.38
CA GLU A 456 -33.88 4.31 7.33
C GLU A 456 -33.96 3.82 5.89
N LEU A 457 -33.42 2.63 5.62
CA LEU A 457 -33.56 1.97 4.33
C LEU A 457 -34.52 0.80 4.43
N LEU A 458 -35.57 0.87 3.62
CA LEU A 458 -36.60 -0.14 3.47
C LEU A 458 -36.38 -0.94 2.17
N PRO A 459 -36.92 -2.17 2.06
CA PRO A 459 -37.66 -2.91 3.06
C PRO A 459 -36.76 -3.49 4.16
N THR A 460 -37.32 -3.74 5.35
CA THR A 460 -36.67 -4.49 6.42
C THR A 460 -36.56 -5.98 6.04
N LEU A 461 -35.66 -6.71 6.71
CA LEU A 461 -35.61 -8.17 6.59
C LEU A 461 -36.43 -8.79 7.71
N THR A 462 -37.54 -9.43 7.35
CA THR A 462 -38.42 -10.06 8.33
C THR A 462 -37.82 -11.34 8.89
N ARG A 463 -38.13 -11.67 10.15
CA ARG A 463 -37.71 -12.93 10.79
C ARG A 463 -38.21 -14.17 10.04
N THR A 464 -39.37 -14.06 9.40
CA THR A 464 -39.94 -15.14 8.57
C THR A 464 -39.18 -15.33 7.26
N SER A 465 -38.57 -14.27 6.74
CA SER A 465 -37.77 -14.34 5.51
C SER A 465 -36.38 -14.90 5.80
N ALA A 466 -35.73 -14.43 6.86
CA ALA A 466 -34.42 -14.93 7.29
C ALA A 466 -34.32 -14.98 8.82
N ASP A 467 -34.01 -16.16 9.36
CA ASP A 467 -33.73 -16.33 10.79
C ASP A 467 -32.28 -15.95 11.11
N LEU A 468 -32.07 -14.67 11.45
CA LEU A 468 -30.76 -14.07 11.75
C LEU A 468 -30.75 -13.46 13.16
N PRO A 469 -30.87 -14.25 14.24
CA PRO A 469 -30.83 -13.72 15.60
C PRO A 469 -29.45 -13.14 15.96
N ILE A 470 -28.39 -13.71 15.39
CA ILE A 470 -26.99 -13.32 15.61
C ILE A 470 -26.37 -12.90 14.29
N LEU A 471 -25.67 -11.77 14.29
CA LEU A 471 -24.93 -11.28 13.13
C LEU A 471 -23.43 -11.52 13.29
N ASN A 472 -22.81 -12.08 12.26
CA ASN A 472 -21.38 -12.38 12.27
C ASN A 472 -20.61 -11.30 11.51
N PHE A 473 -21.17 -10.81 10.39
CA PHE A 473 -20.46 -9.91 9.49
C PHE A 473 -21.40 -8.98 8.73
N LEU A 474 -20.95 -7.74 8.54
CA LEU A 474 -21.50 -6.78 7.62
C LEU A 474 -20.34 -6.20 6.81
N GLY A 475 -20.43 -6.26 5.49
CA GLY A 475 -19.42 -5.69 4.61
C GLY A 475 -20.03 -5.17 3.32
N ALA A 476 -19.31 -4.32 2.61
CA ALA A 476 -19.76 -3.77 1.34
C ALA A 476 -18.94 -4.33 0.17
N ALA A 477 -19.64 -4.78 -0.88
CA ALA A 477 -19.02 -5.19 -2.14
C ALA A 477 -19.99 -4.95 -3.30
N ASN A 478 -19.49 -4.49 -4.46
CA ASN A 478 -20.26 -4.38 -5.70
C ASN A 478 -21.62 -3.65 -5.57
N SER A 479 -21.65 -2.52 -4.84
CA SER A 479 -22.88 -1.76 -4.53
C SER A 479 -23.93 -2.49 -3.65
N GLN A 480 -23.52 -3.58 -3.00
CA GLN A 480 -24.35 -4.34 -2.08
C GLN A 480 -23.74 -4.41 -0.69
N LEU A 481 -24.61 -4.45 0.32
CA LEU A 481 -24.24 -4.74 1.70
C LEU A 481 -24.41 -6.25 1.91
N LEU A 482 -23.30 -6.96 2.07
CA LEU A 482 -23.28 -8.37 2.42
C LEU A 482 -23.54 -8.53 3.91
N VAL A 483 -24.49 -9.40 4.25
CA VAL A 483 -24.83 -9.75 5.63
C VAL A 483 -24.60 -11.23 5.82
N ILE A 484 -23.78 -11.58 6.80
CA ILE A 484 -23.62 -12.96 7.26
C ILE A 484 -24.04 -13.00 8.72
N GLY A 485 -24.91 -13.93 9.04
CA GLY A 485 -25.28 -14.24 10.40
C GLY A 485 -25.79 -15.66 10.46
N GLY A 486 -26.61 -15.96 11.44
CA GLY A 486 -27.24 -17.27 11.50
C GLY A 486 -27.90 -17.52 12.84
N ASN A 487 -28.34 -18.76 12.97
CA ASN A 487 -28.95 -19.28 14.17
C ASN A 487 -28.13 -20.46 14.71
N ASN A 488 -28.73 -21.26 15.58
CA ASN A 488 -28.04 -22.40 16.18
C ASN A 488 -27.84 -23.59 15.22
N SER A 489 -28.41 -23.54 14.02
CA SER A 489 -28.46 -24.66 13.06
C SER A 489 -27.71 -24.37 11.76
N GLU A 490 -27.78 -23.14 11.24
CA GLU A 490 -27.26 -22.79 9.92
C GLU A 490 -26.58 -21.41 9.94
N THR A 491 -25.60 -21.24 9.05
CA THR A 491 -25.06 -19.92 8.72
C THR A 491 -25.75 -19.41 7.47
N MET A 492 -26.22 -18.17 7.51
CA MET A 492 -27.07 -17.56 6.51
C MET A 492 -26.34 -16.37 5.87
N VAL A 493 -26.35 -16.34 4.54
CA VAL A 493 -25.73 -15.28 3.74
C VAL A 493 -26.81 -14.62 2.90
N THR A 494 -26.91 -13.30 3.02
CA THR A 494 -27.80 -12.47 2.20
C THR A 494 -27.11 -11.16 1.83
N SER A 495 -27.70 -10.39 0.93
CA SER A 495 -27.21 -9.05 0.61
C SER A 495 -28.35 -8.04 0.50
N PHE A 496 -28.04 -6.77 0.67
CA PHE A 496 -28.97 -5.66 0.44
C PHE A 496 -28.39 -4.75 -0.64
N CYS A 497 -29.09 -4.62 -1.78
CA CYS A 497 -28.68 -3.72 -2.85
C CYS A 497 -29.13 -2.31 -2.52
N VAL A 498 -28.18 -1.39 -2.33
CA VAL A 498 -28.48 0.00 -1.93
C VAL A 498 -29.20 0.75 -3.04
N ASN A 499 -28.82 0.53 -4.30
CA ASN A 499 -29.38 1.26 -5.44
C ASN A 499 -30.84 0.88 -5.72
N SER A 500 -31.17 -0.41 -5.65
CA SER A 500 -32.53 -0.90 -5.90
C SER A 500 -33.38 -1.02 -4.64
N GLN A 501 -32.78 -0.84 -3.46
CA GLN A 501 -33.41 -1.01 -2.15
C GLN A 501 -34.13 -2.36 -2.03
N LYS A 502 -33.42 -3.45 -2.33
CA LYS A 502 -33.97 -4.81 -2.28
C LYS A 502 -32.99 -5.77 -1.62
N TRP A 503 -33.54 -6.65 -0.79
CA TRP A 503 -32.81 -7.82 -0.30
C TRP A 503 -32.60 -8.82 -1.44
N GLY A 504 -31.39 -9.37 -1.48
CA GLY A 504 -30.99 -10.44 -2.38
C GLY A 504 -31.47 -11.80 -1.90
N ARG A 505 -31.12 -12.82 -2.69
CA ARG A 505 -31.42 -14.22 -2.36
C ARG A 505 -30.71 -14.62 -1.07
N ILE A 506 -31.47 -15.17 -0.14
CA ILE A 506 -30.96 -15.77 1.09
C ILE A 506 -30.43 -17.17 0.78
N ARG A 507 -29.24 -17.47 1.28
CA ARG A 507 -28.59 -18.77 1.10
C ARG A 507 -28.13 -19.30 2.44
N ALA A 508 -28.46 -20.55 2.72
CA ALA A 508 -28.02 -21.27 3.91
C ALA A 508 -26.76 -22.08 3.58
N MET A 509 -25.91 -22.25 4.58
CA MET A 509 -24.77 -23.17 4.57
C MET A 509 -24.69 -23.88 5.93
N GLU A 510 -23.87 -24.93 5.99
CA GLU A 510 -23.56 -25.61 7.24
C GLU A 510 -23.07 -24.62 8.29
N ARG A 511 -23.50 -24.83 9.55
CA ARG A 511 -23.15 -23.95 10.67
C ARG A 511 -21.64 -23.79 10.78
N THR A 512 -21.20 -22.56 10.54
CA THR A 512 -19.82 -22.14 10.67
C THR A 512 -19.72 -21.07 11.76
N THR A 513 -18.81 -21.28 12.71
CA THR A 513 -18.56 -20.37 13.83
C THR A 513 -17.64 -19.22 13.39
N LEU A 514 -18.17 -18.33 12.55
CA LEU A 514 -17.48 -17.10 12.14
C LEU A 514 -17.54 -16.07 13.27
N ILE A 515 -16.38 -15.64 13.73
CA ILE A 515 -16.24 -14.68 14.83
C ILE A 515 -15.20 -13.60 14.48
N GLY A 516 -15.22 -12.52 15.26
CA GLY A 516 -14.30 -11.40 15.07
C GLY A 516 -14.66 -10.49 13.90
N GLN A 517 -13.76 -9.56 13.60
CA GLN A 517 -13.95 -8.58 12.53
C GLN A 517 -13.35 -9.14 11.24
N GLY A 518 -14.17 -9.20 10.19
CA GLY A 518 -13.76 -9.70 8.88
C GLY A 518 -13.44 -8.60 7.88
N THR A 519 -12.93 -9.04 6.73
CA THR A 519 -12.75 -8.19 5.54
C THR A 519 -13.22 -8.91 4.28
N ILE A 520 -13.64 -8.15 3.26
CA ILE A 520 -13.93 -8.67 1.92
C ILE A 520 -12.79 -8.29 0.98
N LEU A 521 -12.37 -9.22 0.13
CA LEU A 521 -11.50 -8.95 -1.02
C LEU A 521 -11.90 -9.91 -2.17
N HIS A 522 -12.01 -9.41 -3.41
CA HIS A 522 -12.32 -10.21 -4.61
C HIS A 522 -13.49 -11.21 -4.48
N ASN A 523 -14.61 -10.81 -3.86
CA ASN A 523 -15.80 -11.66 -3.63
C ASN A 523 -15.55 -12.84 -2.65
N GLU A 524 -14.54 -12.71 -1.81
CA GLU A 524 -14.20 -13.64 -0.75
C GLU A 524 -14.20 -12.90 0.59
N VAL A 525 -14.77 -13.54 1.62
CA VAL A 525 -14.79 -13.03 2.99
C VAL A 525 -13.71 -13.74 3.79
N TYR A 526 -12.89 -12.98 4.48
CA TYR A 526 -11.84 -13.48 5.37
C TYR A 526 -12.24 -13.16 6.80
N MET A 527 -12.39 -14.21 7.62
CA MET A 527 -12.84 -14.10 9.01
C MET A 527 -12.22 -15.20 9.86
N SER A 528 -12.17 -15.00 11.17
CA SER A 528 -11.72 -16.05 12.08
C SER A 528 -12.81 -17.10 12.28
N GLY A 529 -12.41 -18.38 12.30
CA GLY A 529 -13.24 -19.50 12.69
C GLY A 529 -12.86 -20.01 14.08
N MET A 530 -13.82 -20.46 14.88
CA MET A 530 -13.48 -21.09 16.18
C MET A 530 -12.82 -22.48 16.04
N LYS A 531 -12.98 -23.14 14.89
CA LYS A 531 -12.40 -24.46 14.65
C LYS A 531 -11.01 -24.27 14.03
N ASP A 532 -10.02 -24.98 14.57
CA ASP A 532 -8.69 -25.17 13.98
C ASP A 532 -7.71 -23.98 14.01
N ASN A 533 -7.95 -23.00 14.90
CA ASN A 533 -7.08 -21.83 15.06
C ASN A 533 -6.74 -21.14 13.74
N SER A 534 -7.70 -21.09 12.82
CA SER A 534 -7.47 -20.65 11.44
C SER A 534 -8.36 -19.47 11.07
N VAL A 535 -7.83 -18.62 10.20
CA VAL A 535 -8.65 -17.68 9.43
C VAL A 535 -9.26 -18.45 8.28
N VAL A 536 -10.55 -18.30 8.03
CA VAL A 536 -11.26 -18.96 6.95
C VAL A 536 -11.53 -17.99 5.81
N LYS A 537 -11.39 -18.51 4.59
CA LYS A 537 -11.78 -17.85 3.35
C LYS A 537 -13.12 -18.42 2.88
N LEU A 538 -14.16 -17.59 2.90
CA LEU A 538 -15.49 -17.93 2.40
C LEU A 538 -15.69 -17.36 1.00
N ASN A 539 -15.87 -18.22 0.00
CA ASN A 539 -16.22 -17.80 -1.35
C ASN A 539 -17.72 -17.45 -1.42
N LEU A 540 -18.06 -16.22 -1.81
CA LEU A 540 -19.46 -15.77 -1.80
C LEU A 540 -20.30 -16.33 -2.95
N HIS A 541 -19.69 -16.91 -3.99
CA HIS A 541 -20.42 -17.53 -5.08
C HIS A 541 -20.81 -18.97 -4.74
N SER A 542 -19.82 -19.82 -4.45
CA SER A 542 -20.00 -21.24 -4.13
C SER A 542 -20.42 -21.51 -2.68
N LEU A 543 -20.24 -20.53 -1.78
CA LEU A 543 -20.38 -20.71 -0.32
C LEU A 543 -19.43 -21.76 0.27
N SER A 544 -18.37 -22.10 -0.45
CA SER A 544 -17.31 -22.99 0.04
C SER A 544 -16.40 -22.25 0.99
N ILE A 545 -16.02 -22.92 2.07
CA ILE A 545 -15.08 -22.42 3.07
C ILE A 545 -13.74 -23.14 2.90
N CYS A 546 -12.67 -22.38 2.85
CA CYS A 546 -11.30 -22.88 2.81
C CYS A 546 -10.54 -22.32 4.02
N PRO A 547 -10.13 -23.16 4.98
CA PRO A 547 -9.28 -22.71 6.09
C PRO A 547 -7.90 -22.34 5.55
N LEU A 548 -7.38 -21.21 6.03
CA LEU A 548 -6.00 -20.79 5.82
C LEU A 548 -5.10 -21.49 6.86
N PRO A 549 -3.77 -21.38 6.75
CA PRO A 549 -2.85 -21.95 7.72
C PRO A 549 -3.20 -21.53 9.15
N SER A 550 -3.05 -22.45 10.10
CA SER A 550 -3.32 -22.17 11.49
C SER A 550 -2.39 -21.05 12.00
N LEU A 551 -2.96 -20.16 12.81
CA LEU A 551 -2.22 -19.15 13.51
C LEU A 551 -1.30 -19.78 14.56
N PRO A 552 -0.17 -19.14 14.89
CA PRO A 552 0.73 -19.59 15.96
C PRO A 552 0.12 -19.42 17.36
N VAL A 553 -1.11 -18.92 17.45
CA VAL A 553 -1.86 -18.67 18.67
C VAL A 553 -3.31 -19.14 18.49
N THR A 554 -3.97 -19.47 19.60
CA THR A 554 -5.39 -19.86 19.58
C THR A 554 -6.26 -18.74 19.00
N THR A 555 -7.24 -19.05 18.16
CA THR A 555 -8.13 -17.99 17.64
C THR A 555 -9.14 -17.54 18.71
N CYS A 556 -9.26 -16.23 18.90
CA CYS A 556 -10.18 -15.57 19.83
C CYS A 556 -10.54 -14.16 19.33
N TYR A 557 -11.58 -14.09 18.49
CA TYR A 557 -12.14 -12.84 17.94
C TYR A 557 -11.10 -11.94 17.26
N GLU A 558 -10.41 -12.49 16.28
CA GLU A 558 -9.43 -11.75 15.50
C GLU A 558 -10.08 -10.61 14.71
N SER A 559 -9.32 -9.53 14.56
CA SER A 559 -9.55 -8.57 13.48
C SER A 559 -8.72 -8.98 12.28
N VAL A 560 -9.36 -9.17 11.13
CA VAL A 560 -8.73 -9.58 9.88
C VAL A 560 -8.88 -8.46 8.86
N PHE A 561 -7.77 -8.05 8.24
CA PHE A 561 -7.71 -6.94 7.30
C PHE A 561 -6.55 -7.10 6.31
N HIS A 562 -6.50 -6.25 5.28
CA HIS A 562 -5.42 -6.27 4.29
C HIS A 562 -4.52 -5.03 4.44
N LEU A 563 -3.21 -5.24 4.32
CA LEU A 563 -2.20 -4.18 4.27
C LEU A 563 -1.24 -4.41 3.09
N TYR A 564 -0.61 -3.34 2.62
CA TYR A 564 0.44 -3.33 1.62
C TYR A 564 1.77 -2.99 2.30
N PHE A 565 2.85 -3.66 1.91
CA PHE A 565 4.16 -3.57 2.54
C PHE A 565 5.23 -3.16 1.54
#